data_AF-A0AAW0KFY0-F1
#
_entry.id   AF-A0AAW0KFY0-F1
#
_cell.length_a   1.000
_cell.length_b   1.000
_cell.length_c   1.000
_cell.angle_alpha   90.00
_cell.angle_beta   90.00
_cell.angle_gamma   90.00
#
_symmetry.space_group_name_H-M   'P 1'
#
loop_
_entity.id
_entity.type
_entity.pdbx_description
1 polymer ?
#
loop_
_entity_poly.entity_id
_entity_poly.type
_entity_poly.pdbx_seq_one_letter_code
_entity_poly.pdbx_strand_id
1 'polypeptide(L)'
;PSLTIHILIAPAPYNAGSTTPYIASVSSTTPSSLFTISPVLLPLPPLLLTMKLSSLSSFTSTIPMSTNLSYLFPNHNVKALIMDFFCSYTLSVASNLNLPGYFFFTSGAAALSYFLYHPIIHKNTIKSLKDLNTLLFIPE
;
A
#
# COMPACT_ATOMS: atom_id res chain seq x y z
N PRO A 1 13.76 -21.35 -13.53
CA PRO A 1 12.93 -20.14 -13.62
C PRO A 1 13.36 -19.09 -12.58
N SER A 2 13.81 -17.91 -13.02
CA SER A 2 14.18 -16.79 -12.16
C SER A 2 12.98 -15.86 -11.95
N LEU A 3 12.66 -15.54 -10.70
CA LEU A 3 11.66 -14.53 -10.33
C LEU A 3 12.39 -13.24 -9.96
N THR A 4 11.91 -12.11 -10.46
CA THR A 4 12.41 -10.78 -10.07
C THR A 4 11.29 -10.03 -9.37
N ILE A 5 11.60 -9.49 -8.20
CA ILE A 5 10.68 -8.65 -7.44
C ILE A 5 11.10 -7.19 -7.61
N HIS A 6 10.17 -6.37 -8.08
CA HIS A 6 10.33 -4.92 -8.20
C HIS A 6 9.53 -4.25 -7.08
N ILE A 7 10.22 -3.49 -6.22
CA ILE A 7 9.60 -2.75 -5.13
C ILE A 7 9.46 -1.29 -5.55
N LEU A 8 8.22 -0.80 -5.57
CA LEU A 8 7.89 0.59 -5.87
C LEU A 8 7.65 1.34 -4.56
N ILE A 9 8.33 2.47 -4.36
CA ILE A 9 8.22 3.27 -3.13
C ILE A 9 7.65 4.63 -3.50
N ALA A 10 6.46 4.95 -2.98
CA ALA A 10 5.86 6.27 -3.14
C ALA A 10 6.57 7.29 -2.22
N PRO A 11 6.74 8.55 -2.66
CA PRO A 11 7.25 9.61 -1.80
C PRO A 11 6.29 9.87 -0.63
N ALA A 12 6.84 10.14 0.55
CA ALA A 12 6.04 10.48 1.72
C ALA A 12 5.29 11.81 1.48
N PRO A 13 4.03 11.95 1.94
CA PRO A 13 3.26 13.20 1.81
C PRO A 13 3.74 14.32 2.76
N TYR A 14 4.82 14.07 3.50
CA TYR A 14 5.46 14.99 4.43
C TYR A 14 6.98 14.85 4.32
N ASN A 15 7.73 15.77 4.93
CA ASN A 15 9.18 15.68 4.97
C ASN A 15 9.63 14.52 5.89
N ALA A 16 9.82 13.34 5.30
CA ALA A 16 10.28 12.14 5.99
C ALA A 16 11.82 11.99 5.99
N GLY A 17 12.56 12.94 5.42
CA GLY A 17 13.99 12.79 5.14
C GLY A 17 14.28 11.82 3.99
N SER A 18 15.57 11.51 3.78
CA SER A 18 16.02 10.62 2.70
C SER A 18 16.00 9.16 3.13
N THR A 19 15.31 8.30 2.37
CA THR A 19 15.35 6.83 2.51
C THR A 19 16.50 6.18 1.74
N THR A 20 17.29 6.97 1.00
CA THR A 20 18.39 6.48 0.14
C THR A 20 19.43 5.62 0.88
N PRO A 21 19.92 6.00 2.08
CA PRO A 21 20.92 5.19 2.79
C PRO A 21 20.39 3.81 3.18
N TYR A 22 19.12 3.74 3.58
CA TYR A 22 18.44 2.49 3.93
C TYR A 22 18.22 1.61 2.69
N ILE A 23 17.76 2.19 1.58
CA ILE A 23 17.59 1.45 0.32
C ILE A 23 18.93 0.89 -0.15
N ALA A 24 20.02 1.66 -0.03
CA ALA A 24 21.36 1.24 -0.41
C ALA A 24 21.87 0.06 0.44
N SER A 25 21.65 0.09 1.77
CA SER A 25 22.07 -1.00 2.66
C SER A 25 21.27 -2.29 2.46
N VAL A 26 19.96 -2.19 2.19
CA VAL A 26 19.13 -3.36 1.85
C VAL A 26 19.55 -3.93 0.49
N SER A 27 19.82 -3.07 -0.49
CA SER A 27 20.23 -3.50 -1.83
C SER A 27 21.61 -4.17 -1.84
N SER A 28 22.53 -3.77 -0.95
CA SER A 28 23.87 -4.39 -0.87
C SER A 28 23.88 -5.75 -0.15
N THR A 29 22.86 -6.03 0.67
CA THR A 29 22.74 -7.28 1.45
C THR A 29 21.86 -8.33 0.78
N THR A 30 21.14 -7.96 -0.28
CA THR A 30 20.26 -8.87 -1.03
C THR A 30 20.90 -9.32 -2.34
N PRO A 31 20.92 -10.63 -2.66
CA PRO A 31 21.44 -11.11 -3.94
C PRO A 31 20.64 -10.52 -5.11
N SER A 32 21.31 -9.82 -6.02
CA SER A 32 20.72 -9.13 -7.18
C SER A 32 20.01 -10.06 -8.17
N SER A 33 20.23 -11.37 -8.08
CA SER A 33 19.55 -12.37 -8.91
C SER A 33 18.08 -12.60 -8.52
N LEU A 34 17.65 -12.14 -7.34
CA LEU A 34 16.30 -12.36 -6.81
C LEU A 34 15.52 -11.04 -6.61
N PHE A 35 16.20 -9.93 -6.34
CA PHE A 35 15.58 -8.66 -5.95
C PHE A 35 16.18 -7.46 -6.68
N THR A 36 15.31 -6.61 -7.23
CA THR A 36 15.68 -5.31 -7.78
C THR A 36 14.81 -4.24 -7.11
N ILE A 37 15.40 -3.40 -6.27
CA ILE A 37 14.70 -2.27 -5.66
C ILE A 37 14.86 -1.08 -6.60
N SER A 38 13.76 -0.59 -7.17
CA SER A 38 13.75 0.57 -8.06
C SER A 38 12.83 1.64 -7.47
N PRO A 39 13.37 2.77 -6.98
CA PRO A 39 12.53 3.87 -6.56
C PRO A 39 11.86 4.46 -7.80
N VAL A 40 10.61 4.08 -8.07
CA VAL A 40 9.81 4.74 -9.08
C VAL A 40 9.12 5.92 -8.44
N LEU A 41 9.50 7.12 -8.86
CA LEU A 41 8.77 8.33 -8.55
C LEU A 41 7.48 8.32 -9.35
N LEU A 42 6.44 7.68 -8.82
CA LEU A 42 5.10 7.87 -9.34
C LEU A 42 4.71 9.33 -9.06
N PRO A 43 4.21 10.09 -10.05
CA PRO A 43 3.61 11.39 -9.79
C PRO A 43 2.37 11.15 -8.95
N LEU A 44 2.57 11.21 -7.64
CA LEU A 44 1.52 11.09 -6.67
C LEU A 44 0.67 12.36 -6.78
N PRO A 45 -0.65 12.26 -7.04
CA PRO A 45 -1.47 13.46 -7.06
C PRO A 45 -1.37 14.15 -5.70
N PRO A 46 -1.47 15.50 -5.66
CA PRO A 46 -1.45 16.29 -4.43
C PRO A 46 -2.48 15.86 -3.37
N LEU A 47 -3.45 15.02 -3.73
CA LEU A 47 -4.49 14.54 -2.83
C LEU A 47 -3.98 13.57 -1.75
N LEU A 48 -2.86 12.86 -1.98
CA LEU A 48 -2.26 12.04 -0.91
C LEU A 48 -1.66 12.87 0.23
N LEU A 49 -1.50 14.18 0.02
CA LEU A 49 -1.00 15.13 1.00
C LEU A 49 -1.93 15.29 2.21
N THR A 50 -3.16 14.78 2.13
CA THR A 50 -4.14 14.84 3.22
C THR A 50 -4.45 13.43 3.75
N MET A 51 -3.45 12.72 4.26
CA MET A 51 -3.70 11.62 5.22
C MET A 51 -4.16 12.20 6.56
N LYS A 52 -5.34 12.82 6.56
CA LYS A 52 -6.13 12.94 7.78
C LYS A 52 -6.84 11.59 7.92
N LEU A 53 -6.51 10.85 8.97
CA LEU A 53 -7.05 9.53 9.34
C LEU A 53 -8.60 9.46 9.39
N SER A 54 -9.30 10.57 9.14
CA SER A 54 -10.74 10.75 9.26
C SER A 54 -11.57 10.41 8.02
N SER A 55 -11.00 10.14 6.84
CA SER A 55 -11.82 9.76 5.68
C SER A 55 -11.11 8.85 4.68
N LEU A 56 -11.11 7.54 4.99
CA LEU A 56 -10.74 6.49 4.03
C LEU A 56 -11.70 6.41 2.82
N SER A 57 -12.83 7.14 2.86
CA SER A 57 -13.91 7.10 1.86
C SER A 57 -13.70 7.97 0.62
N SER A 58 -12.68 8.84 0.58
CA SER A 58 -12.47 9.78 -0.55
C SER A 58 -11.39 9.34 -1.54
N PHE A 59 -10.87 8.11 -1.41
CA PHE A 59 -9.73 7.64 -2.19
C PHE A 59 -10.02 7.29 -3.66
N THR A 60 -11.28 7.41 -4.09
CA THR A 60 -11.75 6.77 -5.33
C THR A 60 -11.67 7.61 -6.59
N SER A 61 -11.06 8.81 -6.57
CA SER A 61 -11.01 9.60 -7.80
C SER A 61 -9.66 10.26 -8.01
N THR A 62 -9.15 10.07 -9.23
CA THR A 62 -8.02 10.76 -9.86
C THR A 62 -6.60 10.32 -9.51
N ILE A 63 -6.28 9.06 -9.81
CA ILE A 63 -5.04 8.81 -10.57
C ILE A 63 -5.48 8.23 -11.91
N PRO A 64 -5.13 8.84 -13.05
CA PRO A 64 -5.23 8.19 -14.35
C PRO A 64 -4.15 7.10 -14.40
N MET A 65 -4.34 6.03 -13.62
CA MET A 65 -3.40 4.94 -13.50
C MET A 65 -3.67 3.91 -14.61
N SER A 66 -3.78 4.40 -15.84
CA SER A 66 -3.44 3.62 -17.03
C SER A 66 -1.91 3.53 -17.14
N THR A 67 -1.22 3.28 -16.02
CA THR A 67 0.20 2.94 -16.06
C THR A 67 0.25 1.56 -16.69
N ASN A 68 0.39 1.55 -18.01
CA ASN A 68 0.75 0.39 -18.78
C ASN A 68 1.99 -0.18 -18.08
N LEU A 69 1.85 -1.24 -17.28
CA LEU A 69 2.98 -1.82 -16.54
C LEU A 69 4.09 -2.25 -17.51
N SER A 70 3.72 -2.48 -18.76
CA SER A 70 4.62 -2.63 -19.92
C SER A 70 5.57 -1.45 -20.14
N TYR A 71 5.21 -0.21 -19.80
CA TYR A 71 6.13 0.93 -19.87
C TYR A 71 7.14 0.93 -18.70
N LEU A 72 6.69 0.57 -17.50
CA LEU A 72 7.55 0.50 -16.32
C LEU A 72 8.47 -0.72 -16.34
N PHE A 73 8.01 -1.81 -16.95
CA PHE A 73 8.68 -3.10 -16.98
C PHE A 73 8.65 -3.70 -18.40
N PRO A 74 9.23 -3.02 -19.41
CA PRO A 74 9.15 -3.45 -20.81
C PRO A 74 9.76 -4.82 -21.09
N ASN A 75 10.74 -5.21 -20.25
CA ASN A 75 11.47 -6.46 -20.40
C ASN A 75 11.00 -7.54 -19.41
N HIS A 76 9.94 -7.30 -18.63
CA HIS A 76 9.46 -8.25 -17.63
C HIS A 76 8.00 -8.63 -17.86
N ASN A 77 7.72 -9.93 -17.70
CA ASN A 77 6.37 -10.45 -17.68
C ASN A 77 5.83 -10.41 -16.25
N VAL A 78 5.06 -9.37 -15.92
CA VAL A 78 4.52 -9.16 -14.58
C VAL A 78 3.51 -10.25 -14.25
N LYS A 79 3.71 -10.94 -13.13
CA LYS A 79 2.88 -12.09 -12.71
C LYS A 79 1.85 -11.79 -11.64
N ALA A 80 2.11 -10.80 -10.80
CA ALA A 80 1.23 -10.39 -9.72
C ALA A 80 1.62 -8.99 -9.23
N LEU A 81 0.70 -8.34 -8.53
CA LEU A 81 0.94 -7.12 -7.78
C LEU A 81 0.75 -7.38 -6.29
N ILE A 82 1.70 -6.92 -5.48
CA ILE A 82 1.63 -6.99 -4.03
C ILE A 82 1.60 -5.56 -3.51
N MET A 83 0.60 -5.24 -2.71
CA MET A 83 0.30 -3.89 -2.27
C MET A 83 0.39 -3.83 -0.76
N ASP A 84 0.93 -2.75 -0.22
CA ASP A 84 0.77 -2.49 1.21
C ASP A 84 -0.69 -2.11 1.53
N PHE A 85 -1.02 -2.11 2.82
CA PHE A 85 -2.36 -1.79 3.31
C PHE A 85 -2.86 -0.38 2.93
N PHE A 86 -1.96 0.59 2.83
CA PHE A 86 -2.28 1.98 2.48
C PHE A 86 -2.41 2.18 0.96
N CYS A 87 -1.83 1.30 0.16
CA CYS A 87 -1.92 1.27 -1.29
C CYS A 87 -3.12 0.47 -1.82
N SER A 88 -4.17 0.25 -1.01
CA SER A 88 -5.34 -0.55 -1.39
C SER A 88 -6.06 -0.10 -2.67
N TYR A 89 -5.97 1.19 -3.01
CA TYR A 89 -6.48 1.73 -4.27
C TYR A 89 -5.88 1.06 -5.51
N THR A 90 -4.63 0.59 -5.43
CA THR A 90 -3.93 -0.09 -6.54
C THR A 90 -4.48 -1.49 -6.82
N LEU A 91 -5.35 -2.04 -5.97
CA LEU A 91 -6.03 -3.32 -6.23
C LEU A 91 -6.90 -3.24 -7.49
N SER A 92 -7.54 -2.09 -7.71
CA SER A 92 -8.31 -1.83 -8.93
C SER A 92 -7.43 -1.90 -10.19
N VAL A 93 -6.16 -1.49 -10.09
CA VAL A 93 -5.19 -1.55 -11.18
C VAL A 93 -4.82 -3.01 -11.49
N ALA A 94 -4.59 -3.83 -10.47
CA ALA A 94 -4.35 -5.27 -10.64
C ALA A 94 -5.52 -5.95 -11.38
N SER A 95 -6.75 -5.65 -10.95
CA SER A 95 -7.97 -6.16 -11.58
C SER A 95 -8.09 -5.70 -13.03
N ASN A 96 -7.86 -4.43 -13.33
CA ASN A 96 -7.95 -3.88 -14.69
C ASN A 96 -6.91 -4.48 -15.65
N LEU A 97 -5.78 -4.94 -15.12
CA LEU A 97 -4.71 -5.59 -15.87
C LEU A 97 -4.84 -7.11 -15.93
N ASN A 98 -5.91 -7.69 -15.37
CA ASN A 98 -6.12 -9.13 -15.21
C ASN A 98 -4.94 -9.83 -14.51
N LEU A 99 -4.35 -9.16 -13.52
CA LEU A 99 -3.25 -9.69 -12.70
C LEU A 99 -3.76 -10.06 -11.31
N PRO A 100 -3.25 -11.15 -10.71
CA PRO A 100 -3.43 -11.42 -9.29
C PRO A 100 -2.93 -10.25 -8.43
N GLY A 101 -3.81 -9.71 -7.57
CA GLY A 101 -3.49 -8.67 -6.59
C GLY A 101 -3.51 -9.22 -5.17
N TYR A 102 -2.45 -8.97 -4.40
CA TYR A 102 -2.30 -9.41 -3.02
C TYR A 102 -2.02 -8.24 -2.09
N PHE A 103 -2.45 -8.37 -0.83
CA PHE A 103 -2.08 -7.44 0.23
C PHE A 103 -0.96 -8.01 1.09
N PHE A 104 0.07 -7.19 1.30
CA PHE A 104 1.07 -7.41 2.32
C PHE A 104 0.75 -6.51 3.53
N PHE A 105 0.21 -7.12 4.58
CA PHE A 105 -0.07 -6.45 5.83
C PHE A 105 1.11 -6.64 6.78
N THR A 106 1.75 -5.54 7.16
CA THR A 106 3.03 -5.54 7.92
C THR A 106 2.87 -5.80 9.42
N SER A 107 1.63 -5.87 9.92
CA SER A 107 1.34 -6.11 11.34
C SER A 107 0.66 -7.48 11.55
N GLY A 108 0.36 -7.83 12.80
CA GLY A 108 -0.23 -9.12 13.16
C GLY A 108 -1.70 -9.27 12.76
N ALA A 109 -2.19 -10.51 12.78
CA ALA A 109 -3.56 -10.85 12.42
C ALA A 109 -4.61 -10.06 13.24
N ALA A 110 -4.39 -9.89 14.56
CA ALA A 110 -5.29 -9.10 15.40
C ALA A 110 -5.46 -7.64 14.93
N ALA A 111 -4.38 -7.02 14.46
CA ALA A 111 -4.45 -5.67 13.91
C ALA A 111 -5.20 -5.66 12.56
N LEU A 112 -5.03 -6.69 11.74
CA LEU A 112 -5.79 -6.85 10.50
C LEU A 112 -7.29 -7.01 10.78
N SER A 113 -7.66 -7.89 11.71
CA SER A 113 -9.05 -8.10 12.14
C SER A 113 -9.67 -6.80 12.64
N TYR A 114 -8.92 -6.00 13.42
CA TYR A 114 -9.36 -4.66 13.82
C TYR A 114 -9.64 -3.75 12.62
N PHE A 115 -8.72 -3.65 11.66
CA PHE A 115 -8.92 -2.78 10.49
C PHE A 115 -10.10 -3.21 9.62
N LEU A 116 -10.31 -4.52 9.44
CA LEU A 116 -11.45 -5.06 8.71
C LEU A 116 -12.77 -4.82 9.44
N TYR A 117 -12.77 -4.88 10.78
CA TYR A 117 -13.95 -4.65 11.61
C TYR A 117 -14.19 -3.17 11.92
N HIS A 118 -13.23 -2.29 11.64
CA HIS A 118 -13.30 -0.85 11.92
C HIS A 118 -14.54 -0.15 11.33
N PRO A 119 -14.98 -0.41 10.08
CA PRO A 119 -16.20 0.19 9.55
C PRO A 119 -17.46 -0.19 10.33
N ILE A 120 -17.51 -1.40 10.90
CA ILE A 120 -18.63 -1.89 11.72
C ILE A 120 -18.61 -1.17 13.07
N ILE A 121 -17.44 -1.06 13.71
CA ILE A 121 -17.27 -0.28 14.94
C ILE A 121 -17.72 1.17 14.69
N HIS A 122 -17.26 1.80 13.61
CA HIS A 122 -17.62 3.17 13.27
C HIS A 122 -19.13 3.36 13.08
N LYS A 123 -19.79 2.42 12.38
CA LYS A 123 -21.24 2.44 12.16
C LYS A 123 -22.04 2.26 13.46
N ASN A 124 -21.55 1.42 14.36
CA ASN A 124 -22.27 1.06 15.60
C ASN A 124 -21.94 1.99 16.78
N THR A 125 -20.90 2.82 16.67
CA THR A 125 -20.46 3.69 17.75
C THR A 125 -20.87 5.13 17.48
N ILE A 126 -21.72 5.68 18.36
CA ILE A 126 -22.24 7.06 18.24
C ILE A 126 -21.25 8.09 18.82
N LYS A 127 -20.35 7.64 19.71
CA LYS A 127 -19.36 8.47 20.39
C LYS A 127 -17.97 8.34 19.73
N SER A 128 -17.10 9.30 19.98
CA SER A 128 -15.69 9.18 19.63
C SER A 128 -15.06 7.94 20.29
N LEU A 129 -14.21 7.23 19.56
CA LEU A 129 -13.44 6.10 20.11
C LEU A 129 -12.56 6.51 21.31
N LYS A 130 -12.13 7.78 21.37
CA LYS A 130 -11.37 8.31 22.51
C LYS A 130 -12.20 8.36 23.80
N ASP A 131 -13.52 8.54 23.67
CA ASP A 131 -14.44 8.73 24.80
C ASP A 131 -15.17 7.42 25.16
N LEU A 132 -14.71 6.30 24.59
CA LEU A 132 -15.26 4.98 24.85
C LEU A 132 -14.67 4.41 26.14
N ASN A 133 -15.49 4.29 27.17
CA ASN A 133 -15.10 3.68 28.45
C ASN A 133 -15.44 2.17 28.50
N THR A 134 -15.43 1.49 27.34
CA THR A 134 -15.81 0.09 27.21
C THR A 134 -14.84 -0.66 26.30
N LEU A 135 -14.62 -1.95 26.59
CA LEU A 135 -13.86 -2.81 25.70
C LEU A 135 -14.64 -3.09 24.42
N LEU A 136 -13.95 -3.04 23.28
CA LEU A 136 -14.50 -3.41 21.97
C LEU A 136 -14.22 -4.88 21.71
N PHE A 137 -15.26 -5.63 21.37
CA PHE A 137 -15.11 -6.99 20.88
C PHE A 137 -14.83 -6.95 19.38
N ILE A 138 -13.68 -7.48 18.99
CA ILE A 138 -13.26 -7.63 17.59
C ILE A 138 -13.22 -9.13 17.33
N PRO A 139 -13.98 -9.65 16.35
CA PRO A 139 -13.91 -11.06 16.01
C PRO A 139 -12.51 -11.40 15.50
N GLU A 140 -11.99 -12.54 15.94
CA GLU A 140 -10.76 -13.13 15.39
C GLU A 140 -11.02 -13.81 14.05
#